data_AF-X6MZ44-F1
#
_entry.id   AF-X6MZ44-F1
#
_cell.length_a   1.000
_cell.length_b   1.000
_cell.length_c   1.000
_cell.angle_alpha   90.00
_cell.angle_beta   90.00
_cell.angle_gamma   90.00
#
_symmetry.space_group_name_H-M   'P 1'
#
loop_
_entity.id
_entity.type
_entity.pdbx_description
1 polymer ?
#
loop_
_entity_poly.entity_id
_entity_poly.type
_entity_poly.pdbx_seq_one_letter_code
_entity_poly.pdbx_strand_id
1 'polypeptide(L)'
;MSAILMCLTDVTMYLKYLVLDLIKHKLAILYCGWYLNRVFAKAKLPPESFHVSWTRLLLHDLSKFRMDEFVPYARFFRGNKDEHCREFEKACRRHFLRNDHHSEYWDLASYKMSWEALLELVTDWFAAEFSYNGSWPRPGLWLWVQRNWNNPDKLKFHPQTKILLQALLCFLGFAEDVGGFPVVNLDYTHEGDLDLEHTERFKELSIAYRQTIKKKQ
;
A
#
# COMPACT_ATOMS: atom_id res chain seq x y z
N MET A 1 -28.84 -29.69 -12.36
CA MET A 1 -27.83 -28.89 -13.08
C MET A 1 -26.74 -29.85 -13.54
N SER A 2 -26.37 -29.91 -14.83
CA SER A 2 -25.42 -30.92 -15.32
C SER A 2 -23.99 -30.60 -14.84
N ALA A 3 -23.15 -31.62 -14.64
CA ALA A 3 -21.76 -31.46 -14.19
C ALA A 3 -20.92 -30.55 -15.13
N ILE A 4 -21.26 -30.52 -16.41
CA ILE A 4 -20.63 -29.66 -17.42
C ILE A 4 -20.93 -28.18 -17.14
N LEU A 5 -22.17 -27.84 -16.76
CA LEU A 5 -22.55 -26.46 -16.45
C LEU A 5 -21.86 -25.95 -15.18
N MET A 6 -21.70 -26.80 -14.17
CA MET A 6 -20.93 -26.48 -12.95
C MET A 6 -19.44 -26.25 -13.25
N CYS A 7 -18.84 -27.08 -14.11
CA CYS A 7 -17.44 -26.93 -14.51
C CYS A 7 -17.20 -25.60 -15.27
N LEU A 8 -18.11 -25.21 -16.17
CA LEU A 8 -18.00 -23.96 -16.91
C LEU A 8 -18.18 -22.72 -16.03
N THR A 9 -19.07 -22.78 -15.02
CA THR A 9 -19.22 -21.69 -14.05
C THR A 9 -17.96 -21.49 -13.21
N ASP A 10 -17.31 -22.58 -12.81
CA ASP A 10 -16.07 -22.53 -12.03
C ASP A 10 -14.90 -21.94 -12.83
N VAL A 11 -14.69 -22.41 -14.06
CA VAL A 11 -13.64 -21.87 -14.95
C VAL A 11 -13.84 -20.37 -15.19
N THR A 12 -15.10 -19.96 -15.43
CA THR A 12 -15.44 -18.55 -15.65
C THR A 12 -15.14 -17.68 -14.42
N MET A 13 -15.42 -18.18 -13.22
CA MET A 13 -15.12 -17.49 -11.97
C MET A 13 -13.63 -17.25 -11.79
N TYR A 14 -12.79 -18.28 -11.93
CA TYR A 14 -11.34 -18.14 -11.80
C TYR A 14 -10.74 -17.22 -12.86
N LEU A 15 -11.22 -17.31 -14.10
CA LEU A 15 -10.77 -16.42 -15.18
C LEU A 15 -11.14 -14.96 -14.90
N LYS A 16 -12.36 -14.70 -14.42
CA LYS A 16 -12.79 -13.35 -14.02
C LYS A 16 -11.90 -12.80 -12.91
N TYR A 17 -11.63 -13.59 -11.87
CA TYR A 17 -10.75 -13.16 -10.78
C TYR A 17 -9.34 -12.85 -11.28
N LEU A 18 -8.77 -13.74 -12.10
CA LEU A 18 -7.44 -13.55 -12.69
C LEU A 18 -7.35 -12.24 -13.49
N VAL A 19 -8.30 -12.00 -14.40
CA VAL A 19 -8.22 -10.88 -15.34
C VAL A 19 -8.69 -9.56 -14.72
N LEU A 20 -9.87 -9.57 -14.08
CA LEU A 20 -10.54 -8.35 -13.64
C LEU A 20 -10.03 -7.81 -12.31
N ASP A 21 -9.49 -8.68 -11.45
CA ASP A 21 -8.97 -8.30 -10.14
C ASP A 21 -7.44 -8.35 -10.14
N LEU A 22 -6.85 -9.53 -10.34
CA LEU A 22 -5.42 -9.74 -10.13
C LEU A 22 -4.55 -9.04 -11.18
N ILE A 23 -4.78 -9.29 -12.48
CA ILE A 23 -4.02 -8.66 -13.57
C ILE A 23 -4.30 -7.15 -13.60
N LYS A 24 -5.56 -6.72 -13.44
CA LYS A 24 -5.92 -5.30 -13.38
C LYS A 24 -5.12 -4.58 -12.29
N HIS A 25 -5.09 -5.13 -11.08
CA HIS A 25 -4.35 -4.55 -9.97
C HIS A 25 -2.83 -4.57 -10.21
N LYS A 26 -2.29 -5.67 -10.77
CA LYS A 26 -0.87 -5.76 -11.13
C LYS A 26 -0.46 -4.67 -12.13
N LEU A 27 -1.30 -4.37 -13.13
CA LEU A 27 -1.06 -3.26 -14.06
C LEU A 27 -1.15 -1.90 -13.37
N ALA A 28 -2.09 -1.73 -12.44
CA ALA A 28 -2.20 -0.52 -11.62
C ALA A 28 -0.95 -0.29 -10.77
N ILE A 29 -0.37 -1.35 -10.18
CA ILE A 29 0.89 -1.29 -9.42
C ILE A 29 2.04 -0.76 -10.28
N LEU A 30 2.22 -1.31 -11.49
CA LEU A 30 3.26 -0.85 -12.41
C LEU A 30 3.08 0.64 -12.76
N TYR A 31 1.84 1.05 -13.03
CA TYR A 31 1.51 2.43 -13.37
C TYR A 31 1.73 3.39 -12.19
N CYS A 32 1.24 3.05 -11.00
CA CYS A 32 1.39 3.85 -9.78
C CYS A 32 2.85 3.94 -9.33
N GLY A 33 3.62 2.84 -9.43
CA GLY A 33 5.05 2.84 -9.14
C GLY A 33 5.83 3.74 -10.08
N TRP A 34 5.56 3.65 -11.39
CA TRP A 34 6.12 4.58 -12.38
C TRP A 34 5.76 6.03 -12.05
N TYR A 35 4.50 6.30 -11.71
CA TYR A 35 4.05 7.64 -11.34
C TYR A 35 4.81 8.18 -10.12
N LEU A 36 4.94 7.40 -9.04
CA LEU A 36 5.65 7.82 -7.84
C LEU A 36 7.11 8.16 -8.15
N ASN A 37 7.79 7.31 -8.93
CA ASN A 37 9.16 7.58 -9.38
C ASN A 37 9.27 8.89 -10.16
N ARG A 38 8.26 9.23 -10.99
CA ARG A 38 8.21 10.52 -11.70
C ARG A 38 7.98 11.70 -10.76
N VAL A 39 7.15 11.55 -9.73
CA VAL A 39 6.93 12.58 -8.70
C VAL A 39 8.21 12.85 -7.92
N PHE A 40 8.90 11.80 -7.47
CA PHE A 40 10.16 11.93 -6.74
C PHE A 40 11.25 12.61 -7.58
N ALA A 41 11.41 12.18 -8.84
CA ALA A 41 12.36 12.80 -9.76
C ALA A 41 12.04 14.28 -10.02
N LYS A 42 10.75 14.65 -10.19
CA LYS A 42 10.32 16.04 -10.38
C LYS A 42 10.59 16.90 -9.14
N ALA A 43 10.49 16.31 -7.95
CA ALA A 43 10.83 16.96 -6.68
C ALA A 43 12.35 17.01 -6.41
N LYS A 44 13.18 16.41 -7.29
CA LYS A 44 14.63 16.30 -7.12
C LYS A 44 15.03 15.61 -5.81
N LEU A 45 14.22 14.62 -5.38
CA LEU A 45 14.58 13.75 -4.27
C LEU A 45 15.70 12.78 -4.68
N PRO A 46 16.58 12.35 -3.76
CA PRO A 46 17.71 11.51 -4.12
C PRO A 46 17.27 10.15 -4.70
N PRO A 47 17.68 9.81 -5.93
CA PRO A 47 17.14 8.65 -6.65
C PRO A 47 17.56 7.31 -6.05
N GLU A 48 18.69 7.23 -5.36
CA GLU A 48 19.12 6.03 -4.61
C GLU A 48 18.16 5.66 -3.49
N SER A 49 17.41 6.64 -3.00
CA SER A 49 16.52 6.54 -1.85
C SER A 49 15.05 6.60 -2.23
N PHE A 50 14.67 7.53 -3.11
CA PHE A 50 13.28 7.76 -3.50
C PHE A 50 12.99 7.15 -4.86
N HIS A 51 12.94 5.82 -4.88
CA HIS A 51 12.43 5.07 -6.01
C HIS A 51 11.76 3.77 -5.53
N VAL A 52 10.64 3.42 -6.15
CA VAL A 52 10.09 2.07 -6.06
C VAL A 52 10.82 1.23 -7.10
N SER A 53 11.59 0.24 -6.65
CA SER A 53 12.40 -0.58 -7.56
C SER A 53 11.52 -1.42 -8.49
N TRP A 54 11.98 -1.61 -9.73
CA TRP A 54 11.28 -2.46 -10.69
C TRP A 54 11.10 -3.89 -10.19
N THR A 55 12.06 -4.40 -9.44
CA THR A 55 11.96 -5.72 -8.81
C THR A 55 10.77 -5.80 -7.88
N ARG A 56 10.57 -4.80 -6.99
CA ARG A 56 9.42 -4.78 -6.09
C ARG A 56 8.11 -4.64 -6.85
N LEU A 57 8.03 -3.76 -7.85
CA LEU A 57 6.82 -3.63 -8.69
C LEU A 57 6.45 -4.93 -9.43
N LEU A 58 7.46 -5.62 -9.99
CA LEU A 58 7.27 -6.89 -10.71
C LEU A 58 6.97 -8.06 -9.78
N LEU A 59 7.50 -8.07 -8.56
CA LEU A 59 7.27 -9.14 -7.57
C LEU A 59 6.08 -8.89 -6.65
N HIS A 60 5.56 -7.65 -6.60
CA HIS A 60 4.43 -7.26 -5.77
C HIS A 60 3.30 -8.29 -5.86
N ASP A 61 2.92 -8.85 -4.71
CA ASP A 61 1.84 -9.80 -4.56
C ASP A 61 1.89 -11.04 -5.45
N LEU A 62 3.09 -11.47 -5.86
CA LEU A 62 3.23 -12.71 -6.64
C LEU A 62 2.72 -13.93 -5.85
N SER A 63 2.64 -13.84 -4.52
CA SER A 63 2.02 -14.85 -3.67
C SER A 63 0.54 -15.12 -4.01
N LYS A 64 -0.19 -14.13 -4.57
CA LYS A 64 -1.61 -14.27 -4.95
C LYS A 64 -1.84 -15.29 -6.07
N PHE A 65 -0.80 -15.69 -6.79
CA PHE A 65 -0.85 -16.75 -7.81
C PHE A 65 -0.70 -18.16 -7.21
N ARG A 66 -0.34 -18.28 -5.94
CA ARG A 66 -0.29 -19.56 -5.23
C ARG A 66 -1.70 -20.06 -4.97
N MET A 67 -1.94 -21.36 -5.12
CA MET A 67 -3.28 -21.95 -4.96
C MET A 67 -3.92 -21.68 -3.60
N ASP A 68 -3.11 -21.56 -2.55
CA ASP A 68 -3.58 -21.32 -1.18
C ASP A 68 -3.96 -19.86 -0.87
N GLU A 69 -3.80 -18.97 -1.86
CA GLU A 69 -4.33 -17.60 -1.92
C GLU A 69 -5.31 -17.44 -3.09
N PHE A 70 -4.92 -17.86 -4.30
CA PHE A 70 -5.69 -17.67 -5.52
C PHE A 70 -7.11 -18.23 -5.44
N VAL A 71 -7.24 -19.50 -5.03
CA VAL A 71 -8.55 -20.20 -5.03
C VAL A 71 -9.51 -19.58 -3.99
N PRO A 72 -9.11 -19.38 -2.72
CA PRO A 72 -9.97 -18.71 -1.74
C PRO A 72 -10.39 -17.29 -2.16
N TYR A 73 -9.46 -16.50 -2.71
CA TYR A 73 -9.78 -15.16 -3.17
C TYR A 73 -10.77 -15.18 -4.35
N ALA A 74 -10.56 -16.04 -5.34
CA ALA A 74 -11.45 -16.15 -6.49
C ALA A 74 -12.87 -16.54 -6.06
N ARG A 75 -12.97 -17.54 -5.18
CA ARG A 75 -14.25 -18.00 -4.61
C ARG A 75 -14.95 -16.92 -3.79
N PHE A 76 -14.19 -16.12 -3.04
CA PHE A 76 -14.75 -15.02 -2.26
C PHE A 76 -15.20 -13.86 -3.17
N PHE A 77 -14.35 -13.33 -4.04
CA PHE A 77 -14.70 -12.13 -4.81
C PHE A 77 -15.60 -12.38 -6.02
N ARG A 78 -15.54 -13.58 -6.61
CA ARG A 78 -16.27 -13.93 -7.84
C ARG A 78 -17.22 -15.12 -7.69
N GLY A 79 -17.23 -15.78 -6.53
CA GLY A 79 -18.18 -16.84 -6.16
C GLY A 79 -19.11 -16.41 -5.02
N ASN A 80 -19.31 -17.29 -4.04
CA ASN A 80 -20.17 -17.03 -2.88
C ASN A 80 -19.36 -16.54 -1.67
N LYS A 81 -19.43 -15.25 -1.36
CA LYS A 81 -18.70 -14.62 -0.24
C LYS A 81 -18.99 -15.27 1.11
N ASP A 82 -20.27 -15.54 1.38
CA ASP A 82 -20.71 -16.00 2.70
C ASP A 82 -20.21 -17.41 2.99
N GLU A 83 -20.18 -18.26 1.97
CA GLU A 83 -19.70 -19.63 2.05
C GLU A 83 -18.17 -19.72 2.22
N HIS A 84 -17.44 -18.81 1.56
CA HIS A 84 -15.97 -18.87 1.49
C HIS A 84 -15.25 -17.89 2.42
N CYS A 85 -15.97 -17.20 3.31
CA CYS A 85 -15.41 -16.17 4.20
C CYS A 85 -14.22 -16.69 5.04
N ARG A 86 -14.35 -17.87 5.66
CA ARG A 86 -13.27 -18.45 6.50
C ARG A 86 -12.03 -18.83 5.69
N GLU A 87 -12.21 -19.38 4.49
CA GLU A 87 -11.10 -19.73 3.60
C GLU A 87 -10.37 -18.46 3.13
N PHE A 88 -11.14 -17.43 2.81
CA PHE A 88 -10.64 -16.12 2.44
C PHE A 88 -9.86 -15.45 3.57
N GLU A 89 -10.37 -15.40 4.79
CA GLU A 89 -9.68 -14.84 5.96
C GLU A 89 -8.31 -15.52 6.17
N LYS A 90 -8.27 -16.85 6.06
CA LYS A 90 -7.03 -17.62 6.19
C LYS A 90 -6.04 -17.30 5.06
N ALA A 91 -6.51 -17.18 3.82
CA ALA A 91 -5.70 -16.79 2.68
C ALA A 91 -5.18 -15.35 2.83
N CYS A 92 -6.03 -14.42 3.23
CA CYS A 92 -5.70 -13.01 3.47
C CYS A 92 -4.62 -12.86 4.54
N ARG A 93 -4.73 -13.60 5.65
CA ARG A 93 -3.67 -13.63 6.67
C ARG A 93 -2.33 -14.15 6.12
N ARG A 94 -2.34 -15.20 5.29
CA ARG A 94 -1.11 -15.72 4.67
C ARG A 94 -0.48 -14.71 3.73
N HIS A 95 -1.32 -14.04 2.94
CA HIS A 95 -0.93 -12.99 2.02
C HIS A 95 -0.21 -11.86 2.75
N PHE A 96 -0.80 -11.35 3.83
CA PHE A 96 -0.17 -10.30 4.63
C PHE A 96 1.15 -10.74 5.28
N LEU A 97 1.27 -12.00 5.68
CA LEU A 97 2.51 -12.55 6.27
C LEU A 97 3.58 -12.90 5.22
N ARG A 98 3.27 -12.87 3.93
CA ARG A 98 4.21 -13.19 2.84
C ARG A 98 4.79 -11.95 2.16
N ASN A 99 4.09 -10.83 2.23
CA ASN A 99 4.48 -9.60 1.55
C ASN A 99 4.77 -8.52 2.60
N ASP A 100 6.02 -8.09 2.64
CA ASP A 100 6.58 -7.17 3.63
C ASP A 100 6.06 -5.74 3.51
N HIS A 101 5.35 -5.36 2.45
CA HIS A 101 4.68 -4.06 2.42
C HIS A 101 3.43 -4.01 3.32
N HIS A 102 2.91 -5.15 3.79
CA HIS A 102 1.83 -5.18 4.78
C HIS A 102 2.36 -5.03 6.21
N SER A 103 1.63 -4.30 7.06
CA SER A 103 1.96 -4.12 8.48
C SER A 103 2.09 -5.43 9.27
N GLU A 104 1.28 -6.43 8.93
CA GLU A 104 1.19 -7.70 9.62
C GLU A 104 2.46 -8.54 9.47
N TYR A 105 3.22 -8.34 8.40
CA TYR A 105 4.54 -8.95 8.22
C TYR A 105 5.52 -8.54 9.34
N TRP A 106 5.38 -7.32 9.84
CA TRP A 106 6.26 -6.72 10.86
C TRP A 106 5.73 -6.92 12.29
N ASP A 107 5.10 -8.08 12.52
CA ASP A 107 4.50 -8.47 13.81
C ASP A 107 3.57 -7.38 14.38
N LEU A 108 2.60 -6.94 13.57
CA LEU A 108 1.56 -5.98 13.96
C LEU A 108 2.09 -4.70 14.63
N ALA A 109 3.12 -4.09 14.04
CA ALA A 109 3.80 -2.87 14.52
C ALA A 109 4.91 -3.07 15.56
N SER A 110 5.25 -4.30 15.95
CA SER A 110 6.41 -4.55 16.81
C SER A 110 7.72 -4.13 16.13
N TYR A 111 7.81 -4.27 14.80
CA TYR A 111 9.01 -3.93 14.04
C TYR A 111 8.78 -2.79 13.05
N LYS A 112 9.84 -2.05 12.77
CA LYS A 112 9.86 -1.00 11.76
C LYS A 112 9.80 -1.61 10.37
N MET A 113 8.90 -1.13 9.55
CA MET A 113 8.88 -1.44 8.12
C MET A 113 10.08 -0.79 7.43
N SER A 114 10.74 -1.49 6.52
CA SER A 114 11.80 -0.89 5.71
C SER A 114 11.27 0.23 4.81
N TRP A 115 12.15 1.12 4.37
CA TRP A 115 11.77 2.22 3.51
C TRP A 115 11.22 1.74 2.15
N GLU A 116 11.80 0.69 1.56
CA GLU A 116 11.34 0.12 0.28
C GLU A 116 9.97 -0.53 0.41
N ALA A 117 9.71 -1.21 1.53
CA ALA A 117 8.40 -1.77 1.83
C ALA A 117 7.35 -0.67 2.06
N LEU A 118 7.74 0.44 2.68
CA LEU A 118 6.86 1.61 2.85
C LEU A 118 6.51 2.28 1.52
N LEU A 119 7.47 2.39 0.61
CA LEU A 119 7.24 2.88 -0.75
C LEU A 119 6.33 1.95 -1.56
N GLU A 120 6.49 0.63 -1.43
CA GLU A 120 5.58 -0.34 -2.04
C GLU A 120 4.18 -0.26 -1.43
N LEU A 121 4.04 -0.10 -0.12
CA LEU A 121 2.75 0.06 0.56
C LEU A 121 1.96 1.26 0.01
N VAL A 122 2.60 2.42 -0.15
CA VAL A 122 1.95 3.61 -0.73
C VAL A 122 1.59 3.36 -2.21
N THR A 123 2.43 2.63 -2.94
CA THR A 123 2.14 2.23 -4.32
C THR A 123 0.90 1.33 -4.38
N ASP A 124 0.82 0.34 -3.50
CA ASP A 124 -0.31 -0.57 -3.36
C ASP A 124 -1.60 0.19 -3.05
N TRP A 125 -1.57 1.10 -2.09
CA TRP A 125 -2.74 1.91 -1.74
C TRP A 125 -3.26 2.75 -2.92
N PHE A 126 -2.36 3.34 -3.71
CA PHE A 126 -2.76 4.08 -4.92
C PHE A 126 -3.34 3.14 -5.98
N ALA A 127 -2.71 1.98 -6.18
CA ALA A 127 -3.15 0.98 -7.13
C ALA A 127 -4.50 0.35 -6.73
N ALA A 128 -4.75 0.14 -5.44
CA ALA A 128 -5.99 -0.36 -4.88
C ALA A 128 -7.12 0.63 -5.12
N GLU A 129 -6.92 1.91 -4.80
CA GLU A 129 -7.89 2.98 -5.06
C GLU A 129 -8.25 3.05 -6.56
N PHE A 130 -7.24 3.03 -7.43
CA PHE A 130 -7.43 3.03 -8.88
C PHE A 130 -8.18 1.78 -9.37
N SER A 131 -7.86 0.61 -8.82
CA SER A 131 -8.46 -0.66 -9.21
C SER A 131 -9.91 -0.79 -8.77
N TYR A 132 -10.25 -0.29 -7.57
CA TYR A 132 -11.58 -0.41 -6.99
C TYR A 132 -12.52 0.70 -7.44
N ASN A 133 -12.06 1.95 -7.42
CA ASN A 133 -12.91 3.12 -7.67
C ASN A 133 -12.75 3.69 -9.08
N GLY A 134 -11.79 3.19 -9.86
CA GLY A 134 -11.52 3.66 -11.23
C GLY A 134 -10.92 5.07 -11.29
N SER A 135 -10.59 5.65 -10.13
CA SER A 135 -10.04 7.00 -10.01
C SER A 135 -8.78 6.99 -9.17
N TRP A 136 -7.88 7.91 -9.49
CA TRP A 136 -6.75 8.23 -8.65
C TRP A 136 -7.19 8.72 -7.27
N PRO A 137 -6.48 8.39 -6.17
CA PRO A 137 -6.72 9.03 -4.88
C PRO A 137 -6.70 10.54 -5.02
N ARG A 138 -7.74 11.20 -4.51
CA ARG A 138 -7.88 12.66 -4.55
C ARG A 138 -7.58 13.23 -3.17
N PRO A 139 -6.67 14.20 -3.04
CA PRO A 139 -6.44 14.90 -1.78
C PRO A 139 -7.74 15.39 -1.14
N GLY A 140 -7.90 15.15 0.16
CA GLY A 140 -9.07 15.52 0.95
C GLY A 140 -10.30 14.62 0.74
N LEU A 141 -10.25 13.67 -0.19
CA LEU A 141 -11.36 12.76 -0.51
C LEU A 141 -11.00 11.28 -0.34
N TRP A 142 -9.87 10.96 0.30
CA TRP A 142 -9.46 9.58 0.50
C TRP A 142 -10.09 8.98 1.76
N LEU A 143 -11.41 8.73 1.67
CA LEU A 143 -12.25 8.36 2.82
C LEU A 143 -11.77 7.12 3.59
N TRP A 144 -11.20 6.14 2.90
CA TRP A 144 -10.68 4.95 3.57
C TRP A 144 -9.48 5.28 4.45
N VAL A 145 -8.53 6.08 3.97
CA VAL A 145 -7.38 6.54 4.78
C VAL A 145 -7.88 7.38 5.94
N GLN A 146 -8.73 8.39 5.68
CA GLN A 146 -9.27 9.27 6.73
C GLN A 146 -9.95 8.50 7.87
N ARG A 147 -10.73 7.46 7.55
CA ARG A 147 -11.43 6.63 8.55
C ARG A 147 -10.51 5.72 9.35
N ASN A 148 -9.43 5.25 8.74
CA ASN A 148 -8.57 4.22 9.33
C ASN A 148 -7.24 4.76 9.87
N TRP A 149 -6.84 5.99 9.54
CA TRP A 149 -5.53 6.57 9.86
C TRP A 149 -5.19 6.47 11.35
N ASN A 150 -6.16 6.77 12.21
CA ASN A 150 -6.02 6.70 13.66
C ASN A 150 -6.71 5.47 14.28
N ASN A 151 -7.17 4.52 13.46
CA ASN A 151 -7.82 3.32 13.94
C ASN A 151 -6.75 2.29 14.36
N PRO A 152 -6.60 2.00 15.67
CA PRO A 152 -5.56 1.10 16.16
C PRO A 152 -5.81 -0.34 15.74
N ASP A 153 -6.99 -0.71 15.26
CA ASP A 153 -7.31 -2.08 14.82
C ASP A 153 -7.09 -2.30 13.32
N LYS A 154 -6.88 -1.22 12.55
CA LYS A 154 -6.82 -1.28 11.07
C LYS A 154 -5.47 -0.91 10.49
N LEU A 155 -4.88 0.20 10.93
CA LEU A 155 -3.58 0.67 10.43
C LEU A 155 -2.54 0.65 11.56
N LYS A 156 -2.10 -0.56 11.90
CA LYS A 156 -1.08 -0.83 12.92
C LYS A 156 0.31 -0.70 12.31
N PHE A 157 0.97 0.42 12.56
CA PHE A 157 2.36 0.64 12.16
C PHE A 157 3.22 0.97 13.36
N HIS A 158 4.48 0.55 13.32
CA HIS A 158 5.46 1.04 14.28
C HIS A 158 5.46 2.57 14.27
N PRO A 159 5.54 3.28 15.42
CA PRO A 159 5.41 4.73 15.47
C PRO A 159 6.31 5.48 14.48
N GLN A 160 7.55 5.04 14.33
CA GLN A 160 8.51 5.63 13.39
C GLN A 160 8.10 5.43 11.92
N THR A 161 7.64 4.22 11.55
CA THR A 161 7.09 3.95 10.22
C THR A 161 5.86 4.81 9.97
N LYS A 162 4.98 5.00 10.97
CA LYS A 162 3.78 5.82 10.85
C LYS A 162 4.10 7.30 10.59
N ILE A 163 5.11 7.84 11.30
CA ILE A 163 5.60 9.21 11.08
C ILE A 163 6.11 9.37 9.64
N LEU A 164 6.92 8.41 9.17
CA LEU A 164 7.48 8.49 7.83
C LEU A 164 6.42 8.31 6.73
N LEU A 165 5.44 7.42 6.96
CA LEU A 165 4.25 7.27 6.10
C LEU A 165 3.47 8.58 6.01
N GLN A 166 3.25 9.24 7.14
CA GLN A 166 2.55 10.53 7.20
C GLN A 166 3.29 11.60 6.40
N ALA A 167 4.61 11.72 6.60
CA ALA A 167 5.45 12.68 5.88
C ALA A 167 5.41 12.44 4.37
N LEU A 168 5.49 11.17 3.95
CA LEU A 168 5.41 10.78 2.54
C LEU A 168 4.06 11.14 1.93
N LEU A 169 2.94 10.78 2.59
CA LEU A 169 1.60 11.11 2.12
C LEU A 169 1.35 12.62 2.05
N CYS A 170 1.85 13.39 3.02
CA CYS A 170 1.79 14.85 2.98
C CYS A 170 2.58 15.44 1.82
N PHE A 171 3.80 14.95 1.57
CA PHE A 171 4.59 15.33 0.40
C PHE A 171 3.83 15.06 -0.91
N LEU A 172 3.16 13.91 -1.00
CA LEU A 172 2.33 13.52 -2.14
C LEU A 172 1.02 14.34 -2.27
N GLY A 173 0.72 15.21 -1.30
CA GLY A 173 -0.41 16.13 -1.33
C GLY A 173 -1.61 15.71 -0.49
N PHE A 174 -1.53 14.61 0.26
CA PHE A 174 -2.62 14.05 1.06
C PHE A 174 -2.59 14.51 2.51
N ALA A 175 -2.12 15.74 2.77
CA ALA A 175 -1.98 16.27 4.12
C ALA A 175 -3.34 16.32 4.85
N GLU A 176 -4.42 16.69 4.16
CA GLU A 176 -5.77 16.70 4.72
C GLU A 176 -6.27 15.31 5.11
N ASP A 177 -5.82 14.26 4.42
CA ASP A 177 -6.26 12.88 4.65
C ASP A 177 -5.59 12.23 5.87
N VAL A 178 -4.43 12.74 6.29
CA VAL A 178 -3.59 12.16 7.36
C VAL A 178 -3.34 13.10 8.54
N GLY A 179 -4.03 14.24 8.60
CA GLY A 179 -3.94 15.19 9.71
C GLY A 179 -2.74 16.13 9.66
N GLY A 180 -2.17 16.36 8.48
CA GLY A 180 -1.08 17.30 8.24
C GLY A 180 0.32 16.68 8.32
N PHE A 181 1.32 17.49 7.98
CA PHE A 181 2.72 17.05 8.03
C PHE A 181 3.16 16.88 9.49
N PRO A 182 3.80 15.75 9.84
CA PRO A 182 4.19 15.45 11.22
C PRO A 182 5.16 16.48 11.79
N VAL A 183 4.95 16.88 13.04
CA VAL A 183 5.86 17.73 13.81
C VAL A 183 6.68 16.83 14.72
N VAL A 184 8.00 16.74 14.44
CA VAL A 184 8.94 15.88 15.17
C VAL A 184 10.14 16.71 15.58
N ASN A 185 10.63 16.54 16.82
CA ASN A 185 11.90 17.12 17.25
C ASN A 185 13.04 16.23 16.76
N LEU A 186 13.91 16.73 15.88
CA LEU A 186 15.01 15.95 15.29
C LEU A 186 16.32 16.05 16.11
N ASP A 187 16.32 16.82 17.20
CA ASP A 187 17.51 17.17 17.98
C ASP A 187 17.64 16.37 19.30
N TYR A 188 16.70 15.47 19.61
CA TYR A 188 16.71 14.63 20.82
C TYR A 188 16.93 13.16 20.46
N THR A 189 17.53 12.38 21.37
CA THR A 189 17.76 10.94 21.25
C THR A 189 17.23 10.22 22.50
N HIS A 190 15.93 9.97 22.56
CA HIS A 190 15.30 9.04 23.49
C HIS A 190 14.55 7.96 22.70
N GLU A 191 14.19 6.87 23.38
CA GLU A 191 13.32 5.82 22.85
C GLU A 191 12.06 6.46 22.24
N GLY A 192 12.01 6.52 20.90
CA GLY A 192 11.02 7.31 20.18
C GLY A 192 11.56 7.99 18.92
N ASP A 193 12.87 8.23 18.84
CA ASP A 193 13.46 8.94 17.69
C ASP A 193 13.69 8.03 16.48
N LEU A 194 13.43 8.59 15.30
CA LEU A 194 13.70 7.95 14.02
C LEU A 194 15.15 7.46 13.99
N ASP A 195 15.39 6.25 13.49
CA ASP A 195 16.76 5.83 13.20
C ASP A 195 17.42 6.73 12.15
N LEU A 196 18.73 6.56 11.94
CA LEU A 196 19.49 7.41 11.04
C LEU A 196 18.88 7.46 9.63
N GLU A 197 18.50 6.30 9.09
CA GLU A 197 17.88 6.19 7.78
C GLU A 197 16.53 6.93 7.75
N HIS A 198 15.60 6.62 8.66
CA HIS A 198 14.30 7.27 8.72
C HIS A 198 14.43 8.79 8.96
N THR A 199 15.42 9.22 9.74
CA THR A 199 15.73 10.63 9.99
C THR A 199 16.14 11.35 8.70
N GLU A 200 17.02 10.74 7.90
CA GLU A 200 17.44 11.29 6.60
C GLU A 200 16.24 11.40 5.65
N ARG A 201 15.45 10.32 5.51
CA ARG A 201 14.25 10.31 4.66
C ARG A 201 13.23 11.37 5.09
N PHE A 202 13.03 11.53 6.40
CA PHE A 202 12.14 12.54 6.94
C PHE A 202 12.62 13.96 6.62
N LYS A 203 13.92 14.24 6.77
CA LYS A 203 14.52 15.54 6.42
C LYS A 203 14.33 15.85 4.93
N GLU A 204 14.58 14.88 4.06
CA GLU A 204 14.40 15.00 2.61
C GLU A 204 12.94 15.30 2.24
N LEU A 205 11.98 14.56 2.82
CA LEU A 205 10.54 14.80 2.66
C LEU A 205 10.09 16.15 3.19
N SER A 206 10.61 16.58 4.34
CA SER A 206 10.28 17.88 4.96
C SER A 206 10.71 19.05 4.07
N ILE A 207 11.92 18.99 3.51
CA ILE A 207 12.41 19.99 2.56
C ILE A 207 11.52 20.01 1.32
N ALA A 208 11.24 18.85 0.73
CA ALA A 208 10.42 18.74 -0.48
C ALA A 208 8.99 19.23 -0.25
N TYR A 209 8.36 18.87 0.87
CA TYR A 209 7.01 19.32 1.24
C TYR A 209 6.93 20.83 1.42
N ARG A 210 7.91 21.47 2.06
CA ARG A 210 7.94 22.94 2.17
C ARG A 210 8.02 23.62 0.79
N GLN A 211 8.73 23.02 -0.16
CA GLN A 211 8.80 23.53 -1.53
C GLN A 211 7.48 23.35 -2.29
N THR A 212 6.71 22.28 -2.02
CA THR A 212 5.40 22.08 -2.67
C THR A 212 4.36 23.07 -2.16
N ILE A 213 4.36 23.39 -0.85
CA ILE A 213 3.46 24.43 -0.29
C ILE A 213 3.78 25.81 -0.86
N LYS A 214 5.07 26.20 -0.90
CA LYS A 214 5.48 27.53 -1.43
C LYS A 214 5.06 27.77 -2.88
N LYS A 215 4.92 26.72 -3.69
CA LYS A 215 4.48 26.82 -5.10
C LYS A 215 2.96 26.97 -5.25
N LYS A 216 2.18 26.71 -4.19
CA LYS A 216 0.71 26.83 -4.18
C LYS A 216 0.24 28.19 -3.65
N GLN A 217 1.14 28.98 -3.07
CA GLN A 217 0.93 30.36 -2.62
C GLN A 217 1.30 31.33 -3.74
#